data_AF-A0A317F8I0-F1
#
_entry.id   AF-A0A317F8I0-F1
#
_cell.length_a   1.000
_cell.length_b   1.000
_cell.length_c   1.000
_cell.angle_alpha   90.00
_cell.angle_beta   90.00
_cell.angle_gamma   90.00
#
_symmetry.space_group_name_H-M   'P 1'
#
loop_
_entity.id
_entity.type
_entity.pdbx_description
1 polymer ?
#
loop_
_entity_poly.entity_id
_entity_poly.type
_entity_poly.pdbx_seq_one_letter_code
_entity_poly.pdbx_strand_id
1 'polypeptide(L)'
;MSTAYETGHAKNVANFENLLTFISAYGATYNPSNPAIQLVALNTKAQEARTTAEQVNTHLANYNIATATRAKAFEPMQKLSTRLFNALKATDASKQEIATLKQTTENYKDAEHRQS
;
A
#
# COMPACT_ATOMS: atom_id res chain seq x y z
N MET A 1 13.69 -5.93 -35.36
CA MET A 1 13.68 -5.05 -34.17
C MET A 1 12.69 -5.63 -33.18
N SER A 2 13.16 -6.05 -32.01
CA SER A 2 12.29 -6.53 -30.93
C SER A 2 11.58 -5.33 -30.29
N THR A 3 10.25 -5.35 -30.23
CA THR A 3 9.42 -4.31 -29.59
C THR A 3 9.08 -4.67 -28.14
N ALA A 4 10.00 -5.34 -27.44
CA ALA A 4 9.87 -5.58 -26.01
C ALA A 4 10.46 -4.37 -25.27
N TYR A 5 9.60 -3.42 -24.92
CA TYR A 5 9.95 -2.43 -23.91
C TYR A 5 9.90 -3.14 -22.57
N GLU A 6 11.01 -3.17 -21.85
CA GLU A 6 10.99 -3.69 -20.49
C GLU A 6 10.11 -2.78 -19.63
N THR A 7 9.04 -3.34 -19.07
CA THR A 7 8.04 -2.59 -18.32
C THR A 7 8.37 -2.57 -16.83
N GLY A 8 8.02 -1.46 -16.15
CA GLY A 8 8.12 -1.30 -14.69
C GLY A 8 8.65 0.08 -14.27
N HIS A 9 8.16 0.62 -13.15
CA HIS A 9 8.55 1.96 -12.68
C HIS A 9 10.06 2.10 -12.46
N ALA A 10 10.70 1.14 -11.80
CA ALA A 10 12.14 1.17 -11.56
C ALA A 10 12.97 1.13 -12.85
N LYS A 11 12.57 0.31 -13.82
CA LYS A 11 13.21 0.23 -15.15
C LYS A 11 13.01 1.52 -15.95
N ASN A 12 11.82 2.12 -15.90
CA ASN A 12 11.57 3.41 -16.55
C ASN A 12 12.43 4.54 -15.96
N VAL A 13 12.60 4.58 -14.63
CA VAL A 13 13.51 5.53 -13.97
C VAL A 13 14.94 5.31 -14.42
N ALA A 14 15.45 4.07 -14.41
CA ALA A 14 16.80 3.74 -14.85
C ALA A 14 17.04 4.11 -16.34
N ASN A 15 16.06 3.84 -17.21
CA ASN A 15 16.13 4.22 -18.63
C ASN A 15 16.17 5.74 -18.81
N PHE A 16 15.40 6.49 -18.00
CA PHE A 16 15.42 7.96 -18.05
C PHE A 16 16.76 8.53 -17.56
N GLU A 17 17.36 7.94 -16.52
CA GLU A 17 18.70 8.30 -16.03
C GLU A 17 19.81 7.99 -17.06
N ASN A 18 19.69 6.87 -17.79
CA ASN A 18 20.57 6.56 -18.91
C ASN A 18 20.46 7.61 -20.03
N LEU A 19 19.23 8.02 -20.38
CA LEU A 19 19.01 9.10 -21.34
C LEU A 19 19.66 10.41 -20.87
N LEU A 20 19.51 10.77 -19.60
CA LEU A 20 20.14 11.96 -19.02
C LEU A 20 21.68 11.92 -19.10
N THR A 21 22.27 10.74 -18.93
CA THR A 21 23.73 10.56 -19.09
C THR A 21 24.15 10.87 -20.53
N PHE A 22 23.42 10.35 -21.53
CA PHE A 22 23.67 10.66 -22.93
C PHE A 22 23.50 12.15 -23.24
N ILE A 23 22.41 12.76 -22.75
CA ILE A 23 22.13 14.19 -22.95
C ILE A 23 23.24 15.06 -22.33
N SER A 24 23.71 14.70 -21.13
CA SER A 24 24.76 15.44 -20.43
C SER A 24 26.10 15.39 -21.17
N ALA A 25 26.39 14.30 -21.87
CA ALA A 25 27.63 14.16 -22.65
C ALA A 25 27.74 15.16 -23.80
N TYR A 26 26.63 15.73 -24.28
CA TYR A 26 26.64 16.78 -25.31
C TYR A 26 27.12 18.15 -24.77
N GLY A 27 27.14 18.35 -23.44
CA GLY A 27 27.56 19.60 -22.81
C GLY A 27 26.82 20.82 -23.39
N ALA A 28 27.56 21.85 -23.77
CA ALA A 28 26.99 23.10 -24.30
C ALA A 28 26.25 22.94 -25.65
N THR A 29 26.46 21.85 -26.38
CA THR A 29 25.73 21.61 -27.64
C THR A 29 24.27 21.21 -27.40
N TYR A 30 23.94 20.74 -26.20
CA TYR A 30 22.57 20.53 -25.78
C TYR A 30 21.98 21.84 -25.22
N ASN A 31 21.43 22.66 -26.11
CA ASN A 31 20.83 23.96 -25.77
C ASN A 31 19.39 24.07 -26.33
N PRO A 32 18.43 23.32 -25.79
CA PRO A 32 17.05 23.39 -26.24
C PRO A 32 16.38 24.71 -25.83
N SER A 33 15.57 25.27 -26.73
CA SER A 33 14.78 26.48 -26.48
C SER A 33 13.57 26.23 -25.57
N ASN A 34 13.10 24.98 -25.47
CA ASN A 34 12.01 24.59 -24.58
C ASN A 34 12.53 24.33 -23.15
N PRO A 35 12.10 25.10 -22.13
CA PRO A 35 12.55 24.93 -20.75
C PRO A 35 12.26 23.55 -20.15
N ALA A 36 11.18 22.88 -20.59
CA ALA A 36 10.76 21.60 -20.03
C ALA A 36 11.74 20.45 -20.33
N ILE A 37 12.54 20.59 -21.39
CA ILE A 37 13.55 19.61 -21.80
C ILE A 37 14.97 20.13 -21.55
N GLN A 38 15.14 21.21 -20.79
CA GLN A 38 16.48 21.61 -20.35
C GLN A 38 16.99 20.62 -19.31
N LEU A 39 18.33 20.45 -19.26
CA LEU A 39 19.00 19.50 -18.36
C LEU A 39 18.57 19.64 -16.90
N VAL A 40 18.37 20.88 -16.43
CA VAL A 40 17.89 21.16 -15.07
C VAL A 40 16.50 20.55 -14.84
N ALA A 41 15.55 20.83 -15.73
CA ALA A 41 14.19 20.32 -15.62
C ALA A 41 14.14 18.79 -15.69
N LEU A 42 14.92 18.19 -16.59
CA LEU A 42 14.98 16.73 -16.73
C LEU A 42 15.60 16.05 -15.51
N ASN A 43 16.67 16.61 -14.93
CA ASN A 43 17.26 16.10 -13.69
C ASN A 43 16.29 16.19 -12.51
N THR A 44 15.55 17.32 -12.38
CA THR A 44 14.48 17.44 -11.38
C THR A 44 13.44 16.33 -11.55
N LYS A 45 13.01 16.04 -12.78
CA LYS A 45 12.06 14.94 -13.03
C LYS A 45 12.62 13.56 -12.70
N ALA A 46 13.90 13.31 -12.96
CA ALA A 46 14.52 12.03 -12.59
C ALA A 46 14.57 11.87 -11.07
N GLN A 47 14.91 12.93 -10.35
CA GLN A 47 14.93 12.93 -8.88
C GLN A 47 13.53 12.73 -8.28
N GLU A 48 12.52 13.43 -8.81
CA GLU A 48 11.12 13.25 -8.41
C GLU A 48 10.69 11.78 -8.62
N ALA A 49 10.95 11.20 -9.79
CA ALA A 49 10.56 9.84 -10.11
C ALA A 49 11.25 8.80 -9.20
N ARG A 50 12.54 8.98 -8.90
CA ARG A 50 13.29 8.15 -7.94
C ARG A 50 12.66 8.23 -6.54
N THR A 51 12.43 9.45 -6.07
CA THR A 51 11.86 9.71 -4.74
C THR A 51 10.47 9.07 -4.60
N THR A 52 9.61 9.23 -5.61
CA THR A 52 8.27 8.62 -5.60
C THR A 52 8.33 7.09 -5.60
N ALA A 53 9.26 6.49 -6.35
CA ALA A 53 9.43 5.03 -6.35
C ALA A 53 9.84 4.51 -4.96
N GLU A 54 10.74 5.20 -4.27
CA GLU A 54 11.16 4.88 -2.90
C GLU A 54 10.02 5.06 -1.88
N GLN A 55 9.22 6.12 -2.05
CA GLN A 55 8.05 6.38 -1.21
C GLN A 55 7.01 5.25 -1.33
N VAL A 56 6.72 4.77 -2.53
CA VAL A 56 5.77 3.66 -2.72
C VAL A 56 6.21 2.41 -1.94
N ASN A 57 7.49 2.05 -2.02
CA ASN A 57 8.03 0.90 -1.26
C ASN A 57 7.90 1.11 0.25
N THR A 58 8.21 2.32 0.72
CA THR A 58 8.09 2.69 2.14
C THR A 58 6.64 2.63 2.61
N HIS A 59 5.71 3.19 1.84
CA HIS A 59 4.29 3.20 2.16
C HIS A 59 3.70 1.79 2.15
N LEU A 60 4.11 0.93 1.22
CA LEU A 60 3.68 -0.46 1.18
C LEU A 60 4.15 -1.22 2.43
N ALA A 61 5.41 -1.04 2.83
CA ALA A 61 5.93 -1.64 4.06
C ALA A 61 5.14 -1.17 5.30
N ASN A 62 4.92 0.14 5.42
CA ASN A 62 4.15 0.73 6.52
C ASN A 62 2.70 0.24 6.53
N TYR A 63 2.06 0.12 5.37
CA TYR A 63 0.72 -0.43 5.22
C TYR A 63 0.65 -1.88 5.71
N ASN A 64 1.58 -2.73 5.27
CA ASN A 64 1.63 -4.14 5.67
C ASN A 64 1.82 -4.30 7.18
N ILE A 65 2.72 -3.50 7.78
CA ILE A 65 2.93 -3.48 9.23
C ILE A 65 1.65 -3.04 9.96
N ALA A 66 1.00 -1.98 9.48
CA ALA A 66 -0.22 -1.48 10.09
C ALA A 66 -1.37 -2.49 10.00
N THR A 67 -1.52 -3.19 8.87
CA THR A 67 -2.51 -4.25 8.68
C THR A 67 -2.22 -5.45 9.59
N ALA A 68 -0.98 -5.92 9.66
CA ALA A 68 -0.59 -7.01 10.56
C ALA A 68 -0.80 -6.65 12.04
N THR A 69 -0.48 -5.41 12.42
CA THR A 69 -0.69 -4.91 13.78
C THR A 69 -2.17 -4.88 14.14
N ARG A 70 -3.03 -4.42 13.22
CA ARG A 70 -4.48 -4.44 13.42
C ARG A 70 -4.98 -5.87 13.55
N ALA A 71 -4.61 -6.77 12.65
CA ALA A 71 -5.02 -8.18 12.71
C ALA A 71 -4.68 -8.81 14.07
N LYS A 72 -3.47 -8.57 14.58
CA LYS A 72 -3.03 -9.06 15.90
C LYS A 72 -3.82 -8.42 17.06
N ALA A 73 -4.16 -7.14 16.97
CA ALA A 73 -4.93 -6.44 18.01
C ALA A 73 -6.37 -6.98 18.10
N PHE A 74 -6.95 -7.43 16.98
CA PHE A 74 -8.33 -7.94 16.92
C PHE A 74 -8.44 -9.46 17.14
N GLU A 75 -7.36 -10.23 17.01
CA GLU A 75 -7.31 -11.68 17.29
C GLU A 75 -8.02 -12.12 18.60
N PRO A 76 -7.85 -11.46 19.77
CA PRO A 76 -8.53 -11.89 20.99
C PRO A 76 -10.04 -11.61 21.00
N MET A 77 -10.56 -10.78 20.09
CA MET A 77 -11.94 -10.31 20.11
C MET A 77 -12.94 -11.44 19.82
N GLN A 78 -12.59 -12.37 18.92
CA GLN A 78 -13.40 -13.56 18.64
C GLN A 78 -13.59 -14.44 19.89
N LYS A 79 -12.50 -14.68 20.63
CA LYS A 79 -12.53 -15.46 21.88
C LYS A 79 -13.36 -14.75 22.95
N LEU A 80 -13.20 -13.44 23.10
CA LEU A 80 -13.97 -12.65 24.05
C LEU A 80 -15.48 -12.66 23.74
N SER A 81 -15.84 -12.48 22.47
CA SER A 81 -17.23 -12.49 22.00
C SER A 81 -17.90 -13.85 22.27
N THR A 82 -17.19 -14.96 22.01
CA THR A 82 -17.68 -16.31 22.33
C THR A 82 -17.85 -16.52 23.84
N ARG A 83 -16.91 -16.05 24.66
CA ARG A 83 -17.01 -16.11 26.13
C ARG A 83 -18.19 -15.30 26.65
N LEU A 84 -18.41 -14.10 26.12
CA LEU A 84 -19.52 -13.24 26.51
C LEU A 84 -20.87 -13.88 26.14
N PHE A 85 -20.97 -14.47 24.94
CA PHE A 85 -22.16 -15.21 24.52
C PHE A 85 -22.47 -16.38 25.47
N ASN A 86 -21.46 -17.18 25.82
CA ASN A 86 -21.64 -18.29 26.74
C ASN A 86 -22.00 -17.84 28.15
N ALA A 87 -21.42 -16.74 28.64
CA ALA A 87 -21.75 -16.16 29.94
C ALA A 87 -23.20 -15.63 29.97
N LEU A 88 -23.65 -14.94 28.92
CA LEU A 88 -25.03 -14.44 28.82
C LEU A 88 -26.05 -15.58 28.74
N LYS A 89 -25.72 -16.69 28.07
CA LYS A 89 -26.59 -17.88 28.06
C LYS A 89 -26.75 -18.54 29.42
N ALA A 90 -25.83 -18.30 30.37
CA ALA A 90 -25.86 -18.88 31.69
C ALA A 90 -26.65 -18.03 32.71
N THR A 91 -27.15 -16.86 32.31
CA THR A 91 -28.01 -15.99 33.12
C THR A 91 -29.47 -16.12 32.69
N ASP A 92 -30.39 -15.47 33.42
CA ASP A 92 -31.81 -15.35 33.05
C ASP A 92 -32.05 -14.32 31.91
N ALA A 93 -31.06 -14.10 31.05
CA ALA A 93 -31.18 -13.18 29.91
C ALA A 93 -32.28 -13.63 28.94
N SER A 94 -32.96 -12.65 28.33
CA SER A 94 -34.04 -12.94 27.40
C SER A 94 -33.51 -13.60 26.11
N LYS A 95 -34.38 -14.38 25.45
CA LYS A 95 -34.07 -15.00 24.15
C LYS A 95 -33.66 -13.96 23.09
N GLN A 96 -34.20 -12.75 23.18
CA GLN A 96 -33.94 -11.66 22.23
C GLN A 96 -32.53 -11.05 22.43
N GLU A 97 -32.07 -10.92 23.68
CA GLU A 97 -30.71 -10.46 23.99
C GLU A 97 -29.65 -11.49 23.54
N ILE A 98 -29.91 -12.78 23.77
CA ILE A 98 -29.05 -13.88 23.32
C ILE A 98 -28.96 -13.92 21.78
N ALA A 99 -30.09 -13.74 21.08
CA ALA A 99 -30.12 -13.71 19.62
C ALA A 99 -29.35 -12.52 19.04
N THR A 100 -29.49 -11.34 19.65
CA THR A 100 -28.76 -10.13 19.24
C THR A 100 -27.26 -10.31 19.39
N LEU A 101 -26.80 -10.82 20.55
CA LEU A 101 -25.37 -11.04 20.77
C LEU A 101 -24.78 -12.11 19.85
N LYS A 102 -25.55 -13.16 19.55
CA LYS A 102 -25.17 -14.18 18.56
C LYS A 102 -24.95 -13.56 17.18
N GLN A 103 -25.90 -12.75 16.70
CA GLN A 103 -25.79 -12.10 15.40
C GLN A 103 -24.55 -11.20 15.32
N THR A 104 -24.32 -10.40 16.36
CA THR A 104 -23.14 -9.54 16.44
C THR A 104 -21.83 -10.34 16.42
N THR A 105 -21.79 -11.50 17.10
CA THR A 105 -20.63 -12.41 17.12
C THR A 105 -20.32 -12.98 15.73
N GLU A 106 -21.33 -13.41 14.98
CA GLU A 106 -21.15 -13.93 13.61
C GLU A 106 -20.72 -12.83 12.62
N ASN A 107 -21.30 -11.63 12.73
CA ASN A 107 -20.88 -10.49 11.91
C ASN A 107 -19.40 -10.14 12.09
N TYR A 108 -18.85 -10.30 13.30
CA TYR A 108 -17.42 -10.09 13.56
C TYR A 108 -16.54 -11.18 12.93
N LYS A 109 -16.96 -12.46 12.98
CA LYS A 109 -16.22 -13.56 12.32
C LYS A 109 -16.15 -13.35 10.81
N ASP A 110 -17.24 -12.90 10.20
CA ASP A 110 -17.31 -12.62 8.76
C ASP A 110 -16.50 -11.39 8.33
N ALA A 111 -16.22 -10.47 9.26
CA ALA A 111 -15.44 -9.26 8.99
C ALA A 111 -13.93 -9.55 8.96
N GLU A 112 -13.43 -10.45 9.83
CA GLU A 112 -12.01 -10.87 9.86
C GLU A 112 -11.60 -11.60 8.57
N HIS A 113 -12.49 -12.45 8.03
CA HIS A 113 -12.25 -13.17 6.77
C HIS A 113 -12.21 -12.27 5.52
N ARG A 114 -12.72 -11.05 5.59
CA ARG A 114 -12.70 -10.08 4.47
C ARG A 114 -11.49 -9.15 4.48
N GLN A 115 -10.72 -9.14 5.57
CA GLN A 115 -9.54 -8.30 5.76
C GLN A 115 -8.21 -9.05 5.60
N SER A 116 -8.28 -10.37 5.38
CA SER A 116 -7.14 -11.27 5.07
C SER A 116 -7.09 -11.60 3.58
#